data_AF-A0A2D2DLI8-F1
#
_entry.id   AF-A0A2D2DLI8-F1
#
_cell.length_a   1.000
_cell.length_b   1.000
_cell.length_c   1.000
_cell.angle_alpha   90.00
_cell.angle_beta   90.00
_cell.angle_gamma   90.00
#
_symmetry.space_group_name_H-M   'P 1'
#
loop_
_entity.id
_entity.type
_entity.pdbx_description
1 polymer ?
#
loop_
_entity_poly.entity_id
_entity_poly.type
_entity_poly.pdbx_seq_one_letter_code
_entity_poly.pdbx_strand_id
1 'polypeptide(L)'
;MAAFANTSGGEIYIGIEEMVDLNRKYRLWRGFEDQEAANPVFQVLEQMNPLGNNYVAEFLRFPDAPGIVLHLTIFKTKDMVAASDGRCYVRRNAQSLPVSGDDALERLRYDKGIKSFEDEL
;
A
#
# COMPACT_ATOMS: atom_id res chain seq x y z
N MET A 1 -2.39 -0.95 0.61
CA MET A 1 -1.34 -1.79 0.03
C MET A 1 -1.62 -2.19 -1.43
N ALA A 2 -2.76 -2.83 -1.73
CA ALA A 2 -3.09 -3.35 -3.07
C ALA A 2 -2.83 -2.37 -4.23
N ALA A 3 -3.26 -1.10 -4.11
CA ALA A 3 -3.04 -0.08 -5.14
C ALA A 3 -1.54 0.20 -5.45
N PHE A 4 -0.69 0.14 -4.43
CA PHE A 4 0.75 0.34 -4.55
C PHE A 4 1.40 -0.89 -5.19
N ALA A 5 1.09 -2.09 -4.67
CA ALA A 5 1.56 -3.35 -5.21
C ALA A 5 1.20 -3.51 -6.69
N ASN A 6 -0.01 -3.11 -7.08
CA ASN A 6 -0.53 -3.18 -8.45
C ASN A 6 0.06 -2.15 -9.42
N THR A 7 0.85 -1.18 -8.96
CA THR A 7 1.41 -0.13 -9.82
C THR A 7 2.93 -0.12 -9.74
N SER A 8 3.53 0.90 -9.14
CA SER A 8 4.99 1.09 -9.08
C SER A 8 5.56 0.77 -7.68
N GLY A 9 4.75 0.22 -6.78
CA GLY A 9 5.09 0.15 -5.37
C GLY A 9 4.98 1.52 -4.69
N GLY A 10 5.77 1.71 -3.63
CA GLY A 10 5.95 2.98 -2.96
C GLY A 10 5.92 2.86 -1.43
N GLU A 11 6.01 4.00 -0.76
CA GLU A 11 6.17 4.08 0.69
C GLU A 11 4.88 4.52 1.37
N ILE A 12 4.62 3.95 2.55
CA ILE A 12 3.49 4.28 3.42
C ILE A 12 4.04 4.51 4.83
N TYR A 13 3.68 5.64 5.43
CA TYR A 13 4.03 5.99 6.80
C TYR A 13 2.77 5.97 7.65
N ILE A 14 2.76 5.17 8.72
CA ILE A 14 1.62 4.97 9.62
C ILE A 14 2.00 5.46 11.02
N GLY A 15 1.11 6.24 11.62
CA GLY A 15 1.43 7.06 12.79
C GLY A 15 1.78 8.50 12.42
N ILE A 16 1.37 8.96 11.23
CA ILE A 16 1.44 10.36 10.82
C ILE A 16 0.00 10.86 10.59
N GLU A 17 -0.39 11.89 11.33
CA GLU A 17 -1.72 12.50 11.23
C GLU A 17 -1.70 13.64 10.19
N GLU A 18 -2.65 13.64 9.26
CA GLU A 18 -2.88 14.74 8.32
C GLU A 18 -3.86 15.73 8.94
N MET A 19 -3.40 16.97 9.14
CA MET A 19 -4.24 18.06 9.63
C MET A 19 -4.40 19.14 8.56
N VAL A 20 -5.58 19.76 8.55
CA VAL A 20 -5.92 20.88 7.69
C VAL A 20 -6.40 22.01 8.59
N ASP A 21 -5.65 23.11 8.63
CA ASP A 21 -6.05 24.33 9.34
C ASP A 21 -5.84 25.55 8.45
N LEU A 22 -6.84 26.45 8.39
CA LEU A 22 -6.79 27.69 7.60
C LEU A 22 -6.19 27.52 6.18
N ASN A 23 -6.65 26.50 5.44
CA ASN A 23 -6.15 26.11 4.11
C ASN A 23 -4.68 25.63 4.04
N ARG A 24 -4.02 25.37 5.16
CA ARG A 24 -2.69 24.77 5.23
C ARG A 24 -2.79 23.30 5.62
N LYS A 25 -2.11 22.46 4.85
CA LYS A 25 -1.94 21.05 5.18
C LYS A 25 -0.62 20.85 5.90
N TYR A 26 -0.66 20.21 7.06
CA TYR A 26 0.54 19.80 7.78
C TYR A 26 0.40 18.35 8.25
N ARG A 27 1.54 17.81 8.70
CA ARG A 27 1.66 16.44 9.17
C ARG A 27 2.15 16.46 10.60
N LEU A 28 1.48 15.74 11.48
CA LEU A 28 1.89 15.58 12.87
C LEU A 28 2.38 14.16 13.13
N TRP A 29 3.43 14.06 13.93
CA TRP A 29 3.89 12.77 14.44
C TRP A 29 2.93 12.25 15.52
N ARG A 30 2.31 11.12 15.23
CA ARG A 30 1.34 10.40 16.08
C ARG A 30 1.72 8.92 16.09
N GLY A 31 2.95 8.64 16.52
CA GLY A 31 3.50 7.29 16.54
C GLY A 31 2.72 6.35 17.47
N PHE A 32 2.88 5.06 17.24
CA PHE A 32 2.47 3.98 18.12
C PHE A 32 3.27 4.00 19.42
N GLU A 33 2.70 3.53 20.53
CA GLU A 33 3.41 3.44 21.81
C GLU A 33 4.63 2.51 21.72
N ASP A 34 4.43 1.35 21.10
CA ASP A 34 5.44 0.33 20.84
C ASP A 34 5.16 -0.41 19.52
N GLN A 35 5.94 -1.46 19.25
CA GLN A 35 5.79 -2.27 18.04
C GLN A 35 4.52 -3.14 18.08
N GLU A 36 4.07 -3.56 19.26
CA GLU A 36 2.88 -4.42 19.42
C GLU A 36 1.60 -3.65 19.09
N ALA A 37 1.55 -2.35 19.41
CA ALA A 37 0.46 -1.46 19.04
C ALA A 37 0.27 -1.36 17.51
N ALA A 38 1.26 -1.73 16.70
CA ALA A 38 1.15 -1.80 15.24
C ALA A 38 0.70 -3.17 14.70
N ASN A 39 0.56 -4.21 15.54
CA ASN A 39 0.14 -5.57 15.14
C ASN A 39 -1.14 -5.62 14.29
N PRO A 40 -2.19 -4.81 14.55
CA PRO A 40 -3.39 -4.81 13.71
C PRO A 40 -3.10 -4.45 12.24
N VAL A 41 -2.08 -3.63 11.98
CA VAL A 41 -1.66 -3.30 10.61
C VAL A 41 -1.13 -4.55 9.92
N PHE A 42 -0.24 -5.29 10.58
CA PHE A 42 0.35 -6.51 10.02
C PHE A 42 -0.70 -7.59 9.75
N GLN A 43 -1.68 -7.76 10.64
CA GLN A 43 -2.79 -8.70 10.41
C GLN A 43 -3.57 -8.38 9.12
N VAL A 44 -3.82 -7.10 8.83
CA VAL A 44 -4.48 -6.69 7.58
C VAL A 44 -3.58 -6.93 6.37
N LEU A 45 -2.27 -6.70 6.49
CA LEU A 45 -1.31 -6.98 5.42
C LEU A 45 -1.23 -8.47 5.09
N GLU A 46 -1.23 -9.34 6.10
CA GLU A 46 -1.23 -10.80 5.95
C GLU A 46 -2.49 -11.31 5.24
N GLN A 47 -3.66 -10.75 5.55
CA GLN A 47 -4.91 -11.11 4.86
C GLN A 47 -4.88 -10.76 3.36
N MET A 48 -4.22 -9.67 2.98
CA MET A 48 -4.10 -9.26 1.58
C MET A 48 -3.02 -10.05 0.83
N ASN A 49 -1.98 -10.50 1.51
CA ASN A 49 -0.90 -11.29 0.92
C ASN A 49 -0.23 -12.20 1.95
N PRO A 50 -0.69 -13.46 2.09
CA PRO A 50 -0.20 -14.40 3.09
C PRO A 50 1.30 -14.72 2.95
N LEU A 51 1.87 -14.54 1.76
CA LEU A 51 3.28 -14.83 1.48
C LEU A 51 4.25 -13.77 2.01
N GLY A 52 3.77 -12.59 2.44
CA GLY A 52 4.60 -11.55 3.09
C GLY A 52 5.67 -10.85 2.23
N ASN A 53 6.02 -11.38 1.06
CA ASN A 53 7.22 -10.94 0.31
C ASN A 53 7.08 -9.62 -0.48
N ASN A 54 5.96 -8.93 -0.35
CA ASN A 54 5.64 -7.76 -1.18
C ASN A 54 5.83 -6.43 -0.44
N TYR A 55 6.33 -6.47 0.80
CA TYR A 55 6.69 -5.28 1.55
C TYR A 55 7.85 -5.52 2.52
N VAL A 56 8.51 -4.42 2.90
CA VAL A 56 9.41 -4.35 4.07
C VAL A 56 8.79 -3.39 5.07
N ALA A 57 8.92 -3.70 6.35
CA ALA A 57 8.45 -2.87 7.45
C ALA A 57 9.62 -2.46 8.34
N GLU A 58 9.69 -1.19 8.70
CA GLU A 58 10.65 -0.66 9.66
C GLU A 58 9.97 0.34 10.61
N PHE A 59 10.51 0.47 11.82
CA PHE A 59 10.02 1.42 12.81
C PHE A 59 10.95 2.62 12.92
N LEU A 60 10.41 3.80 12.62
CA LEU A 60 11.11 5.07 12.72
C LEU A 60 10.85 5.70 14.09
N ARG A 61 11.90 6.29 14.67
CA ARG A 61 11.85 7.06 15.91
C ARG A 61 12.36 8.47 15.64
N PHE A 62 11.76 9.46 16.30
CA PHE A 62 12.23 10.83 16.27
C PHE A 62 12.51 11.30 17.70
N PRO A 63 13.70 11.88 18.01
CA PRO A 63 14.10 12.19 19.38
C PRO A 63 13.09 13.04 20.17
N ASP A 64 12.47 14.01 19.51
CA ASP A 64 11.55 14.97 20.14
C ASP A 64 10.06 14.64 19.90
N ALA A 65 9.74 13.42 19.46
CA ALA A 65 8.36 13.00 19.28
C ALA A 65 8.07 11.65 19.96
N PRO A 66 6.91 11.50 20.62
CA PRO A 66 6.57 10.28 21.32
C PRO A 66 6.27 9.14 20.36
N GLY A 67 6.58 7.92 20.79
CA GLY A 67 6.23 6.69 20.07
C GLY A 67 7.07 6.41 18.83
N ILE A 68 6.57 5.52 17.98
CA ILE A 68 7.23 5.02 16.78
C ILE A 68 6.30 5.10 15.56
N VAL A 69 6.84 5.45 14.41
CA VAL A 69 6.12 5.45 13.13
C VAL A 69 6.46 4.17 12.39
N LEU A 70 5.46 3.48 11.87
CA LEU A 70 5.66 2.32 11.01
C LEU A 70 5.84 2.80 9.58
N HIS A 71 7.02 2.56 9.00
CA HIS A 71 7.30 2.77 7.60
C HIS A 71 7.19 1.44 6.85
N LEU A 72 6.34 1.42 5.83
CA LEU A 72 6.16 0.29 4.93
C LEU A 72 6.65 0.65 3.54
N THR A 73 7.64 -0.10 3.05
CA THR A 73 8.05 -0.06 1.65
C THR A 73 7.33 -1.17 0.90
N ILE A 74 6.41 -0.81 0.00
CA ILE A 74 5.64 -1.76 -0.80
C ILE A 74 6.34 -1.96 -2.15
N PHE A 75 6.64 -3.20 -2.51
CA PHE A 75 7.24 -3.54 -3.80
C PHE A 75 6.17 -3.71 -4.88
N LYS A 76 6.55 -3.42 -6.13
CA LYS A 76 5.73 -3.79 -7.28
C LYS A 76 5.69 -5.32 -7.39
N THR A 77 4.50 -5.88 -7.47
CA THR A 77 4.29 -7.32 -7.66
C THR A 77 4.13 -7.66 -9.13
N LYS A 78 4.48 -8.90 -9.51
CA LYS A 78 4.10 -9.43 -10.83
C LYS A 78 2.63 -9.82 -10.86
N ASP A 79 2.12 -10.42 -9.78
CA ASP A 79 0.71 -10.78 -9.68
C ASP A 79 -0.20 -9.60 -9.33
N MET A 80 -1.49 -9.74 -9.65
CA MET A 80 -2.53 -8.82 -9.19
C MET A 80 -2.85 -9.08 -7.73
N VAL A 81 -2.74 -8.04 -6.91
CA VAL A 81 -3.07 -8.07 -5.48
C VAL A 81 -4.45 -7.47 -5.26
N ALA A 82 -5.35 -8.26 -4.67
CA ALA A 82 -6.65 -7.77 -4.22
C ALA A 82 -6.53 -7.10 -2.84
N ALA A 83 -7.40 -6.12 -2.58
CA ALA A 83 -7.59 -5.60 -1.23
C ALA A 83 -8.45 -6.56 -0.39
N SER A 84 -8.61 -6.27 0.90
CA SER A 84 -9.39 -7.10 1.84
C SER A 84 -10.88 -7.24 1.46
N ASP A 85 -11.40 -6.37 0.59
CA ASP A 85 -12.75 -6.44 0.03
C ASP A 85 -12.84 -7.29 -1.26
N GLY A 86 -11.74 -7.94 -1.66
CA GLY A 86 -11.63 -8.76 -2.86
C GLY A 86 -11.45 -7.98 -4.15
N ARG A 87 -11.40 -6.64 -4.12
CA ARG A 87 -11.27 -5.81 -5.34
C ARG A 87 -9.83 -5.45 -5.62
N CYS A 88 -9.51 -5.35 -6.91
CA CYS A 88 -8.21 -4.84 -7.35
C CYS A 88 -8.25 -3.31 -7.41
N TYR A 89 -7.17 -2.68 -6.97
CA TYR A 89 -7.00 -1.23 -7.02
C TYR A 89 -5.72 -0.88 -7.74
N VAL A 90 -5.69 0.26 -8.42
CA VAL A 90 -4.48 0.86 -9.00
C VAL A 90 -4.29 2.27 -8.47
N ARG A 91 -3.04 2.64 -8.21
CA ARG A 91 -2.68 4.00 -7.81
C ARG A 91 -2.55 4.89 -9.05
N ARG A 92 -3.27 6.01 -9.07
CA ARG A 92 -3.08 7.10 -10.02
C ARG A 92 -2.76 8.37 -9.23
N ASN A 93 -1.53 8.88 -9.36
CA ASN A 93 -1.02 9.99 -8.55
C ASN A 93 -1.17 9.73 -7.03
N ALA A 94 -1.95 10.56 -6.34
CA ALA A 94 -2.22 10.45 -4.91
C ALA A 94 -3.48 9.63 -4.58
N GLN A 95 -4.21 9.13 -5.58
CA GLN A 95 -5.46 8.41 -5.39
C GLN A 95 -5.32 6.91 -5.66
N SER A 96 -6.04 6.09 -4.89
CA SER A 96 -6.29 4.68 -5.20
C SER A 96 -7.65 4.54 -5.87
N LEU A 97 -7.69 3.96 -7.07
CA LEU A 97 -8.92 3.77 -7.86
C LEU A 97 -9.23 2.27 -8.00
N PRO A 98 -10.49 1.86 -7.81
CA PRO A 98 -10.89 0.47 -8.06
C PRO A 98 -10.78 0.17 -9.56
N VAL A 99 -10.32 -1.03 -9.87
CA VAL A 99 -10.34 -1.59 -11.23
C VAL A 99 -11.56 -2.49 -11.33
N SER A 100 -12.49 -2.10 -12.19
CA SER A 100 -13.77 -2.77 -12.36
C SER A 100 -14.02 -3.02 -13.85
N GLY A 101 -14.59 -4.18 -14.18
CA GLY A 101 -14.87 -4.59 -15.55
C GLY A 101 -13.74 -5.43 -16.17
N ASP A 102 -14.11 -6.40 -17.00
CA ASP A 102 -13.19 -7.41 -17.54
C ASP A 102 -12.07 -6.77 -18.38
N ASP A 103 -12.40 -5.82 -19.26
CA ASP A 103 -11.39 -5.09 -20.07
C ASP A 103 -10.34 -4.37 -19.22
N ALA A 104 -10.75 -3.79 -18.09
CA ALA A 104 -9.86 -3.06 -17.21
C ALA A 104 -8.95 -4.01 -16.41
N LEU A 105 -9.48 -5.18 -16.03
CA LEU A 105 -8.71 -6.24 -15.38
C LEU A 105 -7.73 -6.89 -16.37
N GLU A 106 -8.12 -7.12 -17.62
CA GLU A 106 -7.23 -7.62 -18.66
C GLU A 106 -6.08 -6.66 -18.94
N ARG A 107 -6.35 -5.36 -19.09
CA ARG A 107 -5.29 -4.34 -19.24
C ARG A 107 -4.31 -4.36 -18.07
N LEU A 108 -4.81 -4.51 -16.85
CA LEU A 108 -3.96 -4.63 -15.68
C LEU A 108 -3.09 -5.90 -15.73
N ARG A 109 -3.61 -7.02 -16.24
CA ARG A 109 -2.82 -8.25 -16.44
C ARG A 109 -1.70 -8.05 -17.47
N TYR A 110 -1.97 -7.34 -18.57
CA TYR A 110 -0.96 -6.97 -19.56
C TYR A 110 0.12 -6.04 -18.98
N ASP A 111 -0.27 -4.97 -18.28
CA ASP A 111 0.65 -4.02 -17.63
C ASP A 111 1.54 -4.69 -16.57
N LYS A 112 1.03 -5.75 -15.96
CA LYS A 112 1.74 -6.59 -15.00
C LYS A 112 2.66 -7.63 -15.64
N GLY A 113 2.57 -7.82 -16.96
CA GLY A 113 3.29 -8.87 -17.67
C GLY A 113 2.85 -10.28 -17.26
N ILE A 114 1.63 -10.43 -16.74
CA ILE A 114 1.02 -11.73 -16.41
C ILE A 114 0.56 -12.42 -17.69
N LYS A 115 0.09 -11.63 -18.65
CA LYS A 115 -0.30 -12.07 -19.99
C LYS A 115 0.60 -11.34 -20.98
N SER A 116 1.37 -12.08 -21.78
CA SER A 116 2.16 -11.51 -22.86
C SER A 116 1.32 -11.44 -24.12
N PHE A 117 1.45 -10.36 -24.89
CA PHE A 117 0.78 -10.19 -26.19
C PHE A 117 1.22 -11.24 -27.23
N GLU A 118 2.27 -12.01 -26.92
CA GLU A 118 2.81 -13.08 -27.77
C GLU A 118 2.13 -14.44 -27.57
N ASP A 119 1.33 -14.64 -26.51
CA ASP A 119 0.61 -15.91 -26.25
C ASP A 119 -0.68 -16.07 -27.06
N GLU A 120 -1.09 -15.06 -27.84
CA GLU A 120 -2.32 -15.08 -28.66
C GLU A 120 -2.09 -15.37 -30.15
N LEU A 121 -0.93 -15.93 -30.55
CA LEU A 121 -0.61 -16.33 -31.94
C LEU A 121 -0.77 -17.82 -32.21
#